data_AF-A0A7Y5GCL8-F1
#
_entry.id   AF-A0A7Y5GCL8-F1
#
_cell.length_a   1.000
_cell.length_b   1.000
_cell.length_c   1.000
_cell.angle_alpha   90.00
_cell.angle_beta   90.00
_cell.angle_gamma   90.00
#
_symmetry.space_group_name_H-M   'P 1'
#
loop_
_entity.id
_entity.type
_entity.pdbx_description
1 polymer ?
#
loop_
_entity_poly.entity_id
_entity_poly.type
_entity_poly.pdbx_seq_one_letter_code
_entity_poly.pdbx_strand_id
1 'polypeptide(L)' 'MSVLSPGALLNAAIFAIVGLVLFAVVLSMIEKFMPKLIWTEVIEKQNLAAALLAGAIAIALALIVSSAVH' A
#
# COMPACT_ATOMS: atom_id res chain seq x y z
N MET A 1 -31.89 -1.73 6.91
CA MET A 1 -30.86 -2.40 6.10
C MET A 1 -30.94 -1.84 4.68
N SER A 2 -30.19 -0.79 4.38
CA SER A 2 -30.08 -0.18 3.04
C SER A 2 -28.60 0.04 2.66
N VAL A 3 -27.73 -0.83 3.18
CA VAL A 3 -26.28 -0.87 2.87
C VAL A 3 -25.99 -1.07 1.38
N LEU A 4 -26.98 -1.51 0.59
CA LEU A 4 -26.91 -1.69 -0.86
C LEU A 4 -27.52 -0.51 -1.63
N SER A 5 -27.41 0.73 -1.12
CA SER A 5 -27.74 1.88 -1.98
C SER A 5 -26.69 1.99 -3.09
N PRO A 6 -27.08 2.11 -4.38
CA PRO A 6 -26.12 2.24 -5.48
C PRO A 6 -25.13 3.40 -5.28
N GLY A 7 -25.59 4.50 -4.66
CA GLY A 7 -24.75 5.65 -4.33
C GLY A 7 -23.67 5.35 -3.28
N ALA A 8 -23.99 4.54 -2.26
CA ALA A 8 -23.01 4.13 -1.26
C ALA A 8 -21.93 3.20 -1.85
N LEU A 9 -22.33 2.27 -2.72
CA LEU A 9 -21.41 1.40 -3.44
C LEU A 9 -20.48 2.19 -4.37
N LEU A 10 -21.01 3.18 -5.08
CA LEU A 10 -20.21 4.05 -5.96
C LEU A 10 -19.18 4.86 -5.16
N ASN A 11 -19.59 5.46 -4.04
CA ASN A 11 -18.66 6.20 -3.18
C ASN A 11 -17.57 5.28 -2.62
N ALA A 12 -17.93 4.10 -2.11
CA ALA A 12 -16.96 3.13 -1.60
C ALA A 12 -15.95 2.69 -2.68
N ALA A 13 -16.42 2.45 -3.90
CA ALA A 13 -15.54 2.11 -5.03
C ALA A 13 -14.56 3.24 -5.38
N ILE A 14 -15.04 4.50 -5.40
CA ILE A 14 -14.19 5.66 -5.67
C ILE A 14 -13.11 5.81 -4.59
N PHE A 15 -13.49 5.76 -3.31
CA PHE A 15 -12.52 5.86 -2.21
C PHE A 15 -11.53 4.71 -2.19
N ALA A 16 -11.96 3.48 -2.50
CA ALA A 16 -11.05 2.33 -2.62
C ALA A 16 -10.02 2.51 -3.74
N ILE A 17 -10.45 3.02 -4.90
CA ILE A 17 -9.53 3.30 -6.04
C ILE A 17 -8.55 4.41 -5.67
N VAL A 18 -9.02 5.50 -5.04
CA VAL A 18 -8.13 6.59 -4.58
C VAL A 18 -7.10 6.07 -3.58
N GLY A 19 -7.52 5.24 -2.62
CA GLY A 19 -6.63 4.60 -1.65
C GLY A 19 -5.56 3.73 -2.33
N LEU A 20 -5.96 2.93 -3.33
CA LEU A 20 -5.04 2.09 -4.09
C LEU A 20 -4.02 2.92 -4.89
N VAL A 21 -4.45 4.02 -5.52
CA VAL A 21 -3.56 4.92 -6.27
C VAL A 21 -2.56 5.59 -5.34
N LEU A 22 -3.02 6.12 -4.19
CA LEU A 22 -2.13 6.72 -3.19
C LEU A 22 -1.12 5.70 -2.65
N PHE A 23 -1.57 4.48 -2.36
CA PHE A 23 -0.71 3.37 -1.95
C PHE A 23 0.41 3.10 -2.96
N ALA A 24 0.05 2.98 -4.24
CA ALA A 24 1.01 2.76 -5.32
C ALA A 24 2.03 3.91 -5.44
N VAL A 25 1.57 5.17 -5.34
CA VAL A 25 2.45 6.34 -5.38
C VAL A 25 3.47 6.31 -4.23
N VAL A 26 3.03 6.00 -3.01
CA VAL A 26 3.94 5.95 -1.86
C VAL A 26 4.95 4.80 -1.98
N LEU A 27 4.53 3.62 -2.43
CA LEU A 27 5.46 2.51 -2.71
C LEU A 27 6.51 2.90 -3.76
N SER A 28 6.09 3.52 -4.86
CA SER A 28 7.02 4.01 -5.88
C SER A 28 7.96 5.11 -5.35
N MET A 29 7.50 5.96 -4.44
CA MET A 29 8.37 6.93 -3.76
C MET A 29 9.41 6.24 -2.88
N ILE A 30 9.04 5.19 -2.13
CA ILE A 30 9.97 4.44 -1.27
C ILE A 30 11.08 3.80 -2.11
N GLU A 31 10.77 3.20 -3.26
CA GLU A 31 11.79 2.65 -4.16
C GLU A 31 12.78 3.73 -4.63
N LYS A 32 12.31 4.97 -4.79
CA LYS A 32 13.15 6.11 -5.16
C LYS A 32 14.02 6.61 -4.01
N PHE A 33 13.51 6.60 -2.77
CA PHE A 33 14.27 7.00 -1.57
C PHE A 33 15.22 5.92 -1.06
N MET A 34 14.88 4.64 -1.26
CA MET A 34 15.65 3.48 -0.84
C MET A 34 16.10 2.68 -2.08
N PRO A 35 16.91 3.29 -2.98
CA PRO A 35 17.32 2.63 -4.20
C PRO A 35 18.12 1.37 -3.86
N LYS A 36 17.83 0.28 -4.59
CA LYS A 36 18.46 -1.05 -4.45
C LYS A 36 18.10 -1.83 -3.19
N LEU A 37 17.23 -1.31 -2.32
CA LEU A 37 16.80 -2.05 -1.12
C LEU A 37 16.11 -3.37 -1.50
N ILE A 38 15.13 -3.33 -2.40
CA ILE A 38 14.41 -4.56 -2.77
C ILE A 38 15.26 -5.44 -3.70
N TRP A 39 15.77 -4.90 -4.81
CA TRP A 39 16.45 -5.73 -5.81
C TRP A 39 17.80 -6.29 -5.34
N THR A 40 18.67 -5.46 -4.77
CA THR A 40 20.01 -5.91 -4.33
C THR A 40 19.96 -6.54 -2.94
N GLU A 41 19.29 -5.92 -1.96
CA GLU A 41 19.30 -6.49 -0.61
C GLU A 41 18.37 -7.71 -0.48
N VAL A 42 17.14 -7.67 -1.02
CA VAL A 42 16.20 -8.79 -0.85
C VAL A 42 16.47 -9.94 -1.84
N ILE A 43 16.65 -9.65 -3.13
CA ILE A 43 16.77 -10.72 -4.14
C ILE A 43 18.21 -11.22 -4.26
N GLU A 44 19.19 -10.34 -4.47
CA GLU A 44 20.59 -10.76 -4.68
C GLU A 44 21.26 -11.20 -3.38
N LYS A 45 21.13 -10.43 -2.30
CA LYS A 45 21.80 -10.72 -1.01
C LYS A 45 20.97 -11.53 -0.03
N GLN A 46 19.69 -11.79 -0.33
CA GLN A 46 18.76 -12.50 0.56
C GLN A 46 18.72 -11.93 1.99
N ASN A 47 18.82 -10.60 2.10
CA ASN A 47 18.80 -9.90 3.36
C ASN A 47 17.37 -9.92 3.95
N LEU A 48 17.16 -10.82 4.90
CA LEU A 48 15.91 -10.98 5.63
C LEU A 48 15.44 -9.69 6.33
N ALA A 49 16.37 -8.87 6.83
CA ALA A 49 16.01 -7.62 7.49
C ALA A 49 15.42 -6.61 6.49
N ALA A 50 15.98 -6.53 5.28
CA ALA A 50 15.44 -5.68 4.21
C ALA A 50 14.07 -6.18 3.73
N ALA A 51 13.89 -7.50 3.62
CA ALA A 51 12.62 -8.10 3.25
C ALA A 51 11.52 -7.81 4.28
N LEU A 52 11.86 -7.95 5.58
CA LEU A 52 10.94 -7.67 6.67
C LEU A 52 10.58 -6.18 6.72
N LEU A 53 11.55 -5.29 6.53
CA LEU A 53 11.31 -3.86 6.48
C LEU A 53 10.38 -3.49 5.32
N ALA A 54 10.63 -4.01 4.11
CA ALA A 54 9.78 -3.78 2.95
C ALA A 54 8.34 -4.27 3.18
N GLY A 55 8.18 -5.48 3.74
CA GLY A 55 6.88 -6.03 4.11
C GLY A 55 6.16 -5.20 5.19
N ALA A 56 6.88 -4.75 6.22
CA ALA A 56 6.33 -3.92 7.29
C ALA A 56 5.84 -2.57 6.78
N ILE A 57 6.57 -1.94 5.85
CA ILE A 57 6.14 -0.68 5.24
C ILE A 57 4.88 -0.90 4.38
N ALA A 58 4.82 -1.98 3.59
CA ALA A 58 3.62 -2.32 2.82
C ALA A 58 2.39 -2.53 3.72
N ILE A 59 2.55 -3.21 4.85
CA ILE A 59 1.47 -3.40 5.84
C ILE A 59 1.05 -2.06 6.47
N ALA A 60 2.00 -1.24 6.90
CA ALA A 60 1.72 0.06 7.50
C ALA A 60 0.93 0.96 6.54
N LEU A 61 1.29 0.97 5.26
CA LEU A 61 0.57 1.71 4.23
C LEU A 61 -0.85 1.17 4.00
N ALA A 62 -1.02 -0.16 3.97
CA ALA A 62 -2.35 -0.77 3.87
C ALA A 62 -3.26 -0.40 5.05
N LEU A 63 -2.69 -0.30 6.26
CA LEU A 63 -3.43 0.13 7.47
C LEU A 63 -3.85 1.60 7.42
N ILE A 64 -3.00 2.49 6.92
CA ILE A 64 -3.34 3.91 6.72
C ILE A 64 -4.52 4.04 5.75
N VAL A 65 -4.47 3.31 4.62
CA VAL A 65 -5.57 3.30 3.64
C VAL A 65 -6.85 2.74 4.25
N SER A 66 -6.77 1.62 4.98
CA SER A 66 -7.92 1.03 5.67
C SER A 66 -8.56 2.01 6.65
N SER A 67 -7.74 2.74 7.41
CA SER A 67 -8.19 3.74 8.39
C SER A 67 -8.80 4.99 7.73
N ALA A 68 -8.51 5.26 6.46
CA ALA A 68 -9.10 6.38 5.72
C ALA A 68 -10.45 6.03 5.08
N VAL A 69 -10.74 4.73 4.91
CA VAL A 69 -12.01 4.25 4.33
C VAL A 69 -13.07 3.98 5.42
N HIS A 70 -12.66 3.73 6.66
CA HIS A 70 -13.55 3.58 7.82
C HIS A 70 -13.97 4.95 8.38
#